data_AF-A0A4Y2UMH8-F1
#
_entry.id   AF-A0A4Y2UMH8-F1
#
_cell.length_a   1.000
_cell.length_b   1.000
_cell.length_c   1.000
_cell.angle_alpha   90.00
_cell.angle_beta   90.00
_cell.angle_gamma   90.00
#
_symmetry.space_group_name_H-M   'P 1'
#
loop_
_entity.id
_entity.type
_entity.pdbx_description
1 polymer ?
#
loop_
_entity_poly.entity_id
_entity_poly.type
_entity_poly.pdbx_seq_one_letter_code
_entity_poly.pdbx_strand_id
1 'polypeptide(L)'
;MFSNVAYIVKRLSTNKESFVTVSPFLVQKSISNNVGEVASVRKLRSGDLLIEVASKIQSQKIVALKTVGIIPVTISPHSSLNTSKGIISCGEMLNDAMEEITNELQCQGVTQ
;
A
#
# COMPACT_ATOMS: atom_id res chain seq x y z
N MET A 1 -3.65 18.55 -4.91
CA MET A 1 -3.94 17.33 -5.70
C MET A 1 -3.72 16.14 -4.77
N PHE A 2 -4.65 15.18 -4.67
CA PHE A 2 -4.45 13.98 -3.85
C PHE A 2 -3.68 12.96 -4.70
N SER A 3 -2.50 12.55 -4.26
CA SER A 3 -1.75 11.48 -4.91
C SER A 3 -2.42 10.14 -4.64
N ASN A 4 -2.39 9.24 -5.62
CA ASN A 4 -2.93 7.90 -5.41
C ASN A 4 -2.16 7.20 -4.28
N VAL A 5 -2.90 6.48 -3.42
CA VAL A 5 -2.33 5.69 -2.33
C VAL A 5 -2.58 4.21 -2.58
N ALA A 6 -1.54 3.41 -2.50
CA ALA A 6 -1.56 1.97 -2.71
C ALA A 6 -1.72 1.21 -1.38
N TYR A 7 -2.61 0.22 -1.37
CA TYR A 7 -2.84 -0.67 -0.24
C TYR A 7 -2.70 -2.13 -0.68
N ILE A 8 -2.15 -2.95 0.21
CA ILE A 8 -2.13 -4.40 0.08
C ILE A 8 -3.28 -4.98 0.88
N VAL A 9 -4.06 -5.86 0.25
CA VAL A 9 -5.11 -6.65 0.89
C VAL A 9 -4.69 -8.11 0.92
N LYS A 10 -4.59 -8.67 2.12
CA LYS A 10 -4.29 -10.09 2.34
C LYS A 10 -5.47 -10.77 2.98
N ARG A 11 -5.64 -12.07 2.74
CA ARG A 11 -6.62 -12.84 3.50
C ARG A 11 -6.15 -13.01 4.93
N LEU A 12 -7.07 -12.84 5.87
CA LEU A 12 -6.85 -13.25 7.25
C LEU A 12 -7.12 -14.77 7.33
N SER A 13 -6.09 -15.58 7.11
CA SER A 13 -6.17 -17.06 7.20
C SER A 13 -4.97 -17.65 7.93
N THR A 14 -5.17 -18.81 8.53
CA THR A 14 -4.10 -19.60 9.17
C THR A 14 -3.22 -20.33 8.16
N ASN A 15 -3.74 -20.63 6.97
CA ASN A 15 -3.08 -21.46 5.96
C ASN A 15 -2.43 -20.66 4.81
N LYS A 16 -2.16 -19.36 5.01
CA LYS A 16 -1.56 -18.46 4.00
C LYS A 16 -2.33 -18.45 2.66
N GLU A 17 -3.64 -18.58 2.71
CA GLU A 17 -4.49 -18.49 1.52
C GLU A 17 -4.41 -17.11 0.88
N SER A 18 -4.60 -17.05 -0.44
CA SER A 18 -4.55 -15.81 -1.23
C SER A 18 -5.75 -15.69 -2.17
N PHE A 19 -5.84 -14.59 -2.93
CA PHE A 19 -6.93 -14.37 -3.87
C PHE A 19 -6.75 -15.10 -5.21
N VAL A 20 -5.77 -16.01 -5.36
CA VAL A 20 -5.51 -16.74 -6.62
C VAL A 20 -6.79 -17.38 -7.17
N THR A 21 -7.53 -18.12 -6.34
CA THR A 21 -8.76 -18.83 -6.73
C THR A 21 -10.03 -17.99 -6.63
N VAL A 22 -9.94 -16.73 -6.18
CA VAL A 22 -11.12 -15.86 -6.07
C VAL A 22 -11.45 -15.27 -7.42
N SER A 23 -12.74 -15.32 -7.75
CA SER A 23 -13.28 -14.69 -8.95
C SER A 23 -12.95 -13.18 -8.97
N PRO A 24 -12.34 -12.67 -10.06
CA PRO A 24 -12.05 -11.25 -10.19
C PRO A 24 -13.33 -10.40 -10.16
N PHE A 25 -14.46 -10.94 -10.62
CA PHE A 25 -15.75 -10.24 -10.55
C PHE A 25 -16.24 -10.06 -9.11
N LEU A 26 -16.02 -11.05 -8.24
CA LEU A 26 -16.36 -10.95 -6.82
C LEU A 26 -15.49 -9.89 -6.13
N VAL A 27 -14.19 -9.89 -6.44
CA VAL A 27 -13.27 -8.87 -5.94
C VAL A 27 -13.72 -7.48 -6.38
N GLN A 28 -13.92 -7.27 -7.69
CA GLN A 28 -14.31 -5.97 -8.23
C GLN A 28 -15.61 -5.47 -7.62
N LYS A 29 -16.67 -6.30 -7.58
CA LYS A 29 -17.96 -5.93 -6.96
C LYS A 29 -17.82 -5.59 -5.49
N SER A 30 -17.03 -6.35 -4.73
CA SER A 30 -16.82 -6.10 -3.30
C SER A 30 -16.13 -4.77 -3.07
N ILE A 31 -15.11 -4.44 -3.86
CA ILE A 31 -14.40 -3.17 -3.74
C ILE A 31 -15.30 -2.00 -4.18
N SER A 32 -15.98 -2.12 -5.33
CA SER A 32 -16.92 -1.11 -5.82
C SER A 32 -18.05 -0.80 -4.82
N ASN A 33 -18.63 -1.83 -4.19
CA ASN A 33 -19.73 -1.65 -3.25
C ASN A 33 -19.30 -0.98 -1.93
N ASN A 34 -18.09 -1.28 -1.43
CA ASN A 34 -17.63 -0.77 -0.14
C ASN A 34 -16.84 0.53 -0.24
N VAL A 35 -15.97 0.64 -1.26
CA VAL A 35 -15.01 1.74 -1.41
C VAL A 35 -15.44 2.70 -2.53
N GLY A 36 -16.12 2.18 -3.57
CA GLY A 36 -16.47 2.91 -4.80
C GLY A 36 -15.53 2.57 -5.95
N GLU A 37 -15.58 3.37 -7.02
CA GLU A 37 -14.66 3.25 -8.15
C GLU A 37 -13.26 3.75 -7.75
N VAL A 38 -12.32 2.82 -7.60
CA VAL A 38 -10.92 3.07 -7.23
C VAL A 38 -10.05 3.18 -8.47
N ALA A 39 -8.84 3.73 -8.33
CA ALA A 39 -7.94 3.95 -9.47
C ALA A 39 -7.47 2.63 -10.10
N SER A 40 -7.14 1.63 -9.28
CA SER A 40 -6.84 0.30 -9.80
C SER A 40 -7.06 -0.80 -8.76
N VAL A 41 -7.41 -1.98 -9.25
CA VAL A 41 -7.44 -3.23 -8.48
C VAL A 41 -6.66 -4.27 -9.26
N ARG A 42 -5.55 -4.76 -8.70
CA ARG A 42 -4.68 -5.74 -9.35
C ARG A 42 -4.38 -6.89 -8.41
N LYS A 43 -4.26 -8.10 -8.95
CA LYS A 43 -3.75 -9.26 -8.23
C LYS A 43 -2.23 -9.33 -8.40
N LEU A 44 -1.49 -9.44 -7.31
CA LEU A 44 -0.04 -9.58 -7.32
C LEU A 44 0.37 -11.03 -7.61
N ARG A 45 1.64 -11.24 -7.95
CA ARG A 45 2.22 -12.59 -8.11
C ARG A 45 2.09 -13.44 -6.84
N SER A 46 2.07 -12.83 -5.66
CA SER A 46 1.79 -13.52 -4.39
C SER A 46 0.36 -14.05 -4.28
N GLY A 47 -0.55 -13.56 -5.13
CA GLY A 47 -1.98 -13.80 -5.03
C GLY A 47 -2.73 -12.79 -4.15
N ASP A 48 -2.04 -11.88 -3.48
CA ASP A 48 -2.65 -10.77 -2.74
C ASP A 48 -3.24 -9.72 -3.70
N LEU A 49 -4.06 -8.80 -3.18
CA LEU A 49 -4.57 -7.68 -3.97
C LEU A 49 -3.77 -6.41 -3.68
N LEU A 50 -3.49 -5.66 -4.74
CA LEU A 50 -3.01 -4.30 -4.72
C LEU A 50 -4.15 -3.38 -5.15
N ILE A 51 -4.50 -2.42 -4.32
CA ILE A 51 -5.57 -1.45 -4.60
C ILE A 51 -5.02 -0.03 -4.50
N GLU A 52 -5.19 0.75 -5.55
CA GLU A 52 -4.83 2.17 -5.58
C GLU A 52 -6.10 3.01 -5.47
N VAL A 53 -6.13 3.92 -4.51
CA VAL A 53 -7.26 4.83 -4.29
C VAL A 53 -6.88 6.27 -4.64
N ALA A 54 -7.85 7.03 -5.15
CA ALA A 54 -7.64 8.40 -5.65
C ALA A 54 -8.20 9.48 -4.70
N SER A 55 -8.70 9.10 -3.52
CA SER A 55 -9.19 10.06 -2.54
C SER A 55 -8.96 9.64 -1.09
N LYS A 56 -8.93 10.63 -0.20
CA LYS A 56 -8.82 10.43 1.25
C LYS A 56 -10.03 9.65 1.81
N ILE A 57 -11.23 9.90 1.27
CA ILE A 57 -12.44 9.18 1.69
C ILE A 57 -12.33 7.69 1.34
N GLN A 58 -11.84 7.37 0.14
CA GLN A 58 -11.58 5.98 -0.25
C GLN A 58 -10.49 5.34 0.61
N SER A 59 -9.43 6.08 0.95
CA SER A 59 -8.39 5.60 1.89
C SER A 59 -8.97 5.23 3.25
N GLN A 60 -9.87 6.04 3.80
CA GLN A 60 -10.52 5.73 5.07
C GLN A 60 -11.42 4.48 4.96
N LYS A 61 -12.20 4.38 3.88
CA LYS A 61 -13.06 3.23 3.62
C LYS A 61 -12.27 1.94 3.43
N ILE A 62 -11.16 1.97 2.71
CA ILE A 62 -10.37 0.77 2.46
C ILE A 62 -9.66 0.29 3.72
N VAL A 63 -9.13 1.17 4.55
CA VAL A 63 -8.53 0.78 5.84
C VAL A 63 -9.57 0.16 6.79
N ALA A 64 -10.83 0.58 6.70
CA ALA A 64 -11.93 0.02 7.49
C ALA A 64 -12.50 -1.31 6.95
N LEU A 65 -12.13 -1.72 5.73
CA LEU A 65 -12.67 -2.91 5.08
C LEU A 65 -12.14 -4.19 5.75
N LYS A 66 -13.05 -5.00 6.30
CA LYS A 66 -12.71 -6.25 7.02
C LYS A 66 -12.92 -7.51 6.20
N THR A 67 -13.71 -7.43 5.12
CA THR A 67 -14.01 -8.56 4.26
C THR A 67 -14.02 -8.18 2.78
N VAL A 68 -13.73 -9.16 1.92
CA VAL A 68 -13.98 -9.10 0.47
C VAL A 68 -14.98 -10.20 0.16
N GLY A 69 -16.25 -9.84 -0.05
CA GLY A 69 -17.37 -10.78 -0.01
C GLY A 69 -17.51 -11.37 1.40
N ILE A 70 -17.35 -12.67 1.53
CA ILE A 70 -17.35 -13.39 2.82
C ILE A 70 -15.94 -13.68 3.35
N ILE A 71 -14.89 -13.29 2.62
CA ILE A 71 -13.50 -13.62 2.95
C ILE A 71 -12.95 -12.55 3.89
N PRO A 72 -12.53 -12.89 5.13
CA PRO A 72 -11.88 -11.95 6.03
C PRO A 72 -10.52 -11.49 5.52
N VAL A 73 -10.21 -10.20 5.69
CA VAL A 73 -8.97 -9.60 5.16
C VAL A 73 -8.26 -8.71 6.18
N THR A 74 -6.96 -8.53 5.96
CA THR A 74 -6.15 -7.47 6.56
C THR A 74 -5.64 -6.53 5.48
N ILE A 75 -5.55 -5.25 5.82
CA ILE A 75 -5.20 -4.18 4.89
C ILE A 75 -4.05 -3.38 5.48
N SER A 76 -3.02 -3.16 4.67
CA SER A 76 -1.87 -2.35 5.05
C SER A 76 -1.47 -1.42 3.90
N PRO A 77 -0.99 -0.20 4.17
CA PRO A 77 -0.37 0.63 3.15
C PRO A 77 0.77 -0.12 2.45
N HIS A 78 0.93 0.08 1.15
CA HIS A 78 2.09 -0.45 0.43
C HIS A 78 3.35 0.31 0.85
N SER A 79 4.41 -0.40 1.24
CA SER A 79 5.62 0.21 1.77
C SER A 79 6.40 1.03 0.73
N SER A 80 6.64 0.48 -0.47
CA SER A 80 7.42 1.17 -1.49
C SER A 80 6.61 2.06 -2.45
N LEU A 81 5.44 1.61 -2.94
CA LEU A 81 4.65 2.39 -3.91
C LEU A 81 4.11 3.72 -3.38
N ASN A 82 4.06 3.89 -2.06
CA ASN A 82 3.67 5.15 -1.42
C ASN A 82 4.87 6.05 -1.07
N THR A 83 6.08 5.65 -1.47
CA THR A 83 7.32 6.37 -1.21
C THR A 83 8.11 6.54 -2.50
N SER A 84 8.82 7.66 -2.63
CA SER A 84 9.78 7.86 -3.72
C SER A 84 11.18 7.79 -3.14
N LYS A 85 12.07 7.00 -3.75
CA LYS A 85 13.48 6.95 -3.36
C LYS A 85 14.27 7.99 -4.15
N GLY A 86 14.80 9.00 -3.45
CA GLY A 86 15.87 9.87 -3.95
C GLY A 86 17.22 9.35 -3.46
N ILE A 87 18.25 9.40 -4.31
CA ILE A 87 19.63 9.07 -3.92
C ILE A 87 20.41 10.37 -3.79
N ILE A 88 21.09 10.55 -2.66
CA ILE A 88 22.02 11.65 -2.42
C ILE A 88 23.42 11.03 -2.39
N SER A 89 24.33 11.52 -3.23
CA SER A 89 25.73 11.11 -3.24
C SER A 89 26.59 12.34 -2.97
N CYS A 90 27.21 12.41 -1.79
CA CYS A 90 28.08 13.51 -1.39
C CYS A 90 29.41 12.95 -0.88
N GLY A 91 30.51 13.26 -1.56
CA GLY A 91 31.84 12.76 -1.18
C GLY A 91 32.40 13.41 0.10
N GLU A 92 31.87 14.56 0.50
CA GLU A 92 32.31 15.28 1.70
C GLU A 92 31.77 14.64 2.99
N MET A 93 30.60 13.97 2.90
CA MET A 93 29.91 13.35 4.04
C MET A 93 30.32 11.90 4.28
N LEU A 94 31.44 11.46 3.69
CA LEU A 94 31.89 10.06 3.69
C LEU A 94 32.27 9.57 5.09
N ASN A 95 32.64 10.49 5.99
CA ASN A 95 33.02 10.21 7.36
C ASN A 95 31.90 10.47 8.38
N ASP A 96 30.77 11.03 7.95
CA ASP A 96 29.66 11.36 8.83
C ASP A 96 28.86 10.10 9.16
N ALA A 97 28.32 10.01 10.38
CA ALA A 97 27.49 8.89 10.77
C ALA A 97 26.11 8.96 10.07
N MET A 98 25.58 7.82 9.61
CA MET A 98 24.27 7.78 8.93
C MET A 98 23.13 8.37 9.77
N GLU A 99 23.20 8.25 11.10
CA GLU A 99 22.22 8.84 12.03
C GLU A 99 22.29 10.38 12.03
N GLU A 100 23.50 10.95 12.00
CA GLU A 100 23.71 12.41 11.92
C GLU A 100 23.19 12.94 10.59
N ILE A 101 23.54 12.28 9.48
CA ILE A 101 23.04 12.62 8.13
C ILE A 101 21.52 12.57 8.08
N THR A 102 20.91 11.52 8.63
CA THR A 102 19.44 11.35 8.61
C THR A 102 18.75 12.41 9.48
N ASN A 103 19.31 12.73 10.65
CA ASN A 103 18.76 13.76 11.54
C ASN A 103 18.83 15.16 10.92
N GLU A 104 19.96 15.53 10.31
CA GLU A 104 20.12 16.85 9.69
C GLU A 104 19.26 17.00 8.42
N LEU A 105 19.04 15.89 7.69
CA LEU A 105 18.22 15.89 6.47
C LEU A 105 16.75 15.50 6.70
N GLN A 106 16.32 15.29 7.94
CA GLN A 106 14.93 14.89 8.25
C GLN A 106 13.91 15.91 7.71
N CYS A 107 14.26 17.20 7.72
CA CYS A 107 13.42 18.28 7.21
C CYS A 107 13.17 18.20 5.70
N GLN A 108 14.03 17.47 4.97
CA GLN A 108 13.89 17.18 3.54
C GLN A 108 13.13 15.87 3.28
N GLY A 109 12.60 15.22 4.32
CA GLY A 109 11.91 13.93 4.22
C GLY A 109 12.83 12.74 4.01
N VAL A 110 14.13 12.87 4.32
CA VAL A 110 15.07 11.75 4.30
C VAL A 110 14.78 10.81 5.46
N THR A 111 14.73 9.52 5.17
CA THR A 111 14.49 8.43 6.13
C THR A 111 15.45 7.28 5.81
N GLN A 112 15.80 6.46 6.81
CA GLN A 112 16.63 5.26 6.63
C GLN A 112 15.92 4.17 5.82
#